data_AF-A0A7X9ECZ9-F1
#
_entry.id   AF-A0A7X9ECZ9-F1
#
_cell.length_a   1.000
_cell.length_b   1.000
_cell.length_c   1.000
_cell.angle_alpha   90.00
_cell.angle_beta   90.00
_cell.angle_gamma   90.00
#
_symmetry.space_group_name_H-M   'P 1'
#
loop_
_entity.id
_entity.type
_entity.pdbx_description
1 polymer ?
#
loop_
_entity_poly.entity_id
_entity_poly.type
_entity_poly.pdbx_seq_one_letter_code
_entity_poly.pdbx_strand_id
1 'polypeptide(L)'
;QVNAGSITGYYGEKSKTVALRIIEKKLADFVASDAHKPEYYERYINAFNKVTELTDGEYAQKLFETNAQRLLGNPGAQFDRITNTDYITNLKLRSKC
;
A
#
# COMPACT_ATOMS: atom_id res chain seq x y z
N GLN A 1 -4.81 -0.76 -12.15
CA GLN A 1 -3.65 -0.38 -11.30
C GLN A 1 -3.45 1.13 -11.37
N VAL A 2 -3.01 1.77 -10.28
CA VAL A 2 -2.72 3.22 -10.18
C VAL A 2 -1.27 3.43 -9.70
N ASN A 3 -0.56 4.40 -10.28
CA ASN A 3 0.83 4.70 -9.87
C ASN A 3 0.87 5.53 -8.58
N ALA A 4 1.77 5.16 -7.66
CA ALA A 4 2.00 5.88 -6.42
C ALA A 4 2.42 7.35 -6.66
N GLY A 5 3.23 7.59 -7.68
CA GLY A 5 3.60 8.94 -8.11
C GLY A 5 2.40 9.80 -8.54
N SER A 6 1.32 9.19 -9.08
CA SER A 6 0.11 9.93 -9.40
C SER A 6 -0.61 10.36 -8.13
N ILE A 7 -0.74 9.47 -7.14
CA ILE A 7 -1.38 9.76 -5.85
C ILE A 7 -0.66 10.87 -5.07
N THR A 8 0.67 10.87 -5.10
CA THR A 8 1.50 11.87 -4.39
C THR A 8 1.66 13.18 -5.16
N GLY A 9 1.25 13.25 -6.43
CA GLY A 9 1.35 14.47 -7.25
C GLY A 9 2.66 14.63 -8.00
N TYR A 10 3.54 13.62 -7.99
CA TYR A 10 4.80 13.65 -8.72
C TYR A 10 4.62 13.89 -10.23
N TYR A 11 3.58 13.34 -10.84
CA TYR A 11 3.26 13.55 -12.26
C TYR A 11 2.33 14.76 -12.51
N GLY A 12 2.21 15.67 -11.54
CA GLY A 12 1.41 16.89 -11.63
C GLY A 12 -0.04 16.75 -11.14
N GLU A 13 -0.67 17.90 -10.90
CA GLU A 13 -1.98 17.99 -10.24
C GLU A 13 -3.13 17.35 -11.03
N LYS A 14 -3.06 17.34 -12.37
CA LYS A 14 -4.07 16.65 -13.21
C LYS A 14 -4.04 15.13 -12.98
N SER A 15 -2.85 14.53 -12.98
CA SER A 15 -2.68 13.09 -12.73
C SER A 15 -3.16 12.72 -11.33
N LYS A 16 -2.79 13.54 -10.34
CA LYS A 16 -3.24 13.40 -8.95
C LYS A 16 -4.75 13.47 -8.80
N THR A 17 -5.38 14.47 -9.39
CA THR A 17 -6.85 14.63 -9.34
C THR A 17 -7.56 13.38 -9.88
N VAL A 18 -7.09 12.84 -11.00
CA VAL A 18 -7.67 11.61 -11.58
C VAL A 18 -7.41 10.40 -10.68
N ALA A 19 -6.18 10.23 -10.19
CA ALA A 19 -5.81 9.13 -9.30
C ALA A 19 -6.66 9.14 -8.02
N LEU A 20 -6.82 10.29 -7.36
CA LEU A 20 -7.62 10.40 -6.15
C LEU A 20 -9.10 10.08 -6.41
N ARG A 21 -9.68 10.53 -7.53
CA ARG A 21 -11.06 10.17 -7.92
C ARG A 21 -11.25 8.66 -8.13
N ILE A 22 -10.27 7.98 -8.72
CA ILE A 22 -10.29 6.53 -8.89
C ILE A 22 -10.26 5.83 -7.53
N ILE A 23 -9.42 6.30 -6.61
CA ILE A 23 -9.30 5.76 -5.24
C ILE A 23 -10.61 5.99 -4.45
N GLU A 24 -11.13 7.22 -4.42
CA GLU A 24 -12.37 7.58 -3.72
C GLU A 24 -13.58 6.78 -4.21
N LYS A 25 -13.66 6.54 -5.52
CA LYS A 25 -14.73 5.74 -6.12
C LYS A 25 -14.50 4.23 -6.04
N LYS A 26 -13.44 3.80 -5.37
CA LYS A 26 -13.05 2.39 -5.23
C LYS A 26 -12.92 1.64 -6.56
N LEU A 27 -12.36 2.30 -7.58
CA LEU A 27 -12.23 1.79 -8.96
C LEU A 27 -10.86 1.14 -9.25
N ALA A 28 -9.97 1.05 -8.27
CA ALA A 28 -8.66 0.45 -8.43
C ALA A 28 -8.58 -0.88 -7.69
N ASP A 29 -7.79 -1.80 -8.23
CA ASP A 29 -7.43 -3.06 -7.56
C ASP A 29 -6.00 -3.08 -7.04
N PHE A 30 -5.14 -2.19 -7.56
CA PHE A 30 -3.72 -2.17 -7.22
C PHE A 30 -3.17 -0.75 -7.20
N VAL A 31 -2.28 -0.47 -6.25
CA VAL A 31 -1.32 0.63 -6.34
C VAL A 31 0.07 0.04 -6.52
N ALA A 32 0.89 0.62 -7.41
CA ALA A 32 2.27 0.19 -7.61
C ALA A 32 3.21 1.40 -7.66
N SER A 33 4.49 1.18 -7.33
CA SER A 33 5.47 2.26 -7.24
C SER A 33 5.84 2.89 -8.59
N ASP A 34 5.86 2.07 -9.65
CA ASP A 34 6.48 2.42 -10.95
C ASP A 34 7.92 2.96 -10.76
N ALA A 35 8.62 2.40 -9.76
CA ALA A 35 9.94 2.85 -9.35
C ALA A 35 11.01 2.38 -10.35
N HIS A 36 11.72 3.35 -10.92
CA HIS A 36 12.90 3.12 -11.76
C HIS A 36 14.21 3.43 -11.02
N LYS A 37 14.11 3.90 -9.76
CA LYS A 37 15.22 4.18 -8.85
C LYS A 37 14.81 3.91 -7.40
N PRO A 38 15.73 3.57 -6.49
CA PRO A 38 15.42 3.30 -5.08
C PRO A 38 14.69 4.45 -4.37
N GLU A 39 15.02 5.70 -4.68
CA GLU A 39 14.42 6.87 -4.03
C GLU A 39 12.93 7.00 -4.36
N TYR A 40 12.46 6.36 -5.44
CA TYR A 40 11.06 6.47 -5.86
C TYR A 40 10.13 5.61 -4.98
N TYR A 41 10.67 4.69 -4.17
CA TYR A 41 9.87 3.92 -3.21
C TYR A 41 9.29 4.78 -2.09
N GLU A 42 9.89 5.93 -1.77
CA GLU A 42 9.30 6.89 -0.82
C GLU A 42 7.89 7.31 -1.26
N ARG A 43 7.66 7.42 -2.57
CA ARG A 43 6.34 7.74 -3.15
C ARG A 43 5.32 6.65 -2.85
N TYR A 44 5.75 5.38 -2.81
CA TYR A 44 4.89 4.25 -2.51
C TYR A 44 4.40 4.28 -1.05
N ILE A 45 5.31 4.57 -0.11
CA ILE A 45 4.98 4.73 1.31
C ILE A 45 4.03 5.93 1.50
N ASN A 46 4.35 7.07 0.88
CA ASN A 46 3.50 8.26 0.96
C ASN A 46 2.12 8.05 0.33
N ALA A 47 2.03 7.26 -0.75
CA ALA A 47 0.76 6.87 -1.35
C ALA A 47 -0.07 5.98 -0.41
N PHE A 48 0.56 5.02 0.28
CA PHE A 48 -0.14 4.16 1.25
C PHE A 48 -0.75 4.97 2.39
N ASN A 49 0.03 5.89 2.99
CA ASN A 49 -0.46 6.76 4.06
C ASN A 49 -1.65 7.59 3.57
N LYS A 50 -1.53 8.21 2.39
CA LYS A 50 -2.58 9.05 1.80
C LYS A 50 -3.86 8.28 1.49
N VAL A 51 -3.75 7.06 0.96
CA VAL A 51 -4.92 6.20 0.70
C VAL A 51 -5.57 5.75 2.00
N THR A 52 -4.77 5.45 3.03
CA THR A 52 -5.28 5.09 4.37
C THR A 52 -6.02 6.24 5.03
N GLU A 53 -5.57 7.49 4.84
CA GLU A 53 -6.27 8.69 5.33
C GLU A 53 -7.56 8.98 4.54
N LEU A 54 -7.55 8.75 3.22
CA LEU A 54 -8.66 9.08 2.32
C LEU A 54 -9.78 8.02 2.32
N THR A 55 -9.46 6.80 2.71
CA THR A 55 -10.35 5.64 2.62
C THR A 55 -10.32 4.82 3.92
N ASP A 56 -10.86 3.61 3.90
CA ASP A 56 -10.75 2.68 5.02
C ASP A 56 -9.48 1.81 4.90
N GLY A 57 -8.97 1.35 6.05
CA GLY A 57 -7.76 0.52 6.11
C GLY A 57 -7.90 -0.81 5.36
N GLU A 58 -9.12 -1.35 5.23
CA GLU A 58 -9.37 -2.58 4.47
C GLU A 58 -9.14 -2.37 2.97
N TYR A 59 -9.64 -1.26 2.42
CA TYR A 59 -9.43 -0.92 1.01
C TYR A 59 -7.97 -0.56 0.73
N ALA A 60 -7.30 0.18 1.62
CA ALA A 60 -5.86 0.42 1.50
C ALA A 60 -5.06 -0.89 1.48
N GLN A 61 -5.35 -1.83 2.39
CA GLN A 61 -4.70 -3.13 2.41
C GLN A 61 -4.94 -3.94 1.13
N LYS A 62 -6.17 -3.91 0.59
CA LYS A 62 -6.49 -4.56 -0.69
C LYS A 62 -5.60 -4.06 -1.83
N LEU A 63 -5.46 -2.74 -1.95
CA LEU A 63 -4.72 -2.09 -3.03
C LEU A 63 -3.21 -2.32 -2.99
N PHE A 64 -2.60 -2.33 -1.80
CA PHE A 64 -1.14 -2.34 -1.64
C PHE A 64 -0.57 -3.72 -1.36
N GLU A 65 -1.42 -4.70 -1.02
CA GLU A 65 -0.95 -6.02 -0.57
C GLU A 65 -1.86 -7.16 -1.03
N THR A 66 -3.11 -7.22 -0.53
CA THR A 66 -3.94 -8.43 -0.63
C THR A 66 -4.18 -8.86 -2.07
N ASN A 67 -4.47 -7.91 -2.95
CA ASN A 67 -4.74 -8.24 -4.35
C ASN A 67 -3.46 -8.71 -5.06
N ALA A 68 -2.29 -8.16 -4.74
CA ALA A 68 -1.02 -8.58 -5.32
C ALA A 68 -0.64 -10.01 -4.87
N GLN A 69 -0.82 -10.32 -3.59
CA GLN A 69 -0.62 -11.68 -3.06
C GLN A 69 -1.52 -12.72 -3.75
N ARG A 70 -2.81 -12.38 -3.94
CA ARG A 70 -3.75 -13.22 -4.67
C ARG A 70 -3.34 -13.41 -6.14
N LEU A 71 -2.94 -12.32 -6.81
CA LEU A 71 -2.49 -12.35 -8.20
C LEU A 71 -1.27 -13.24 -8.39
N LEU A 72 -0.32 -13.20 -7.44
CA LEU A 72 0.89 -14.02 -7.46
C LEU A 72 0.64 -15.49 -7.08
N GLY A 73 -0.61 -15.89 -6.83
CA GLY A 73 -0.93 -17.25 -6.41
C GLY A 73 -0.36 -17.59 -5.03
N ASN A 74 -0.13 -16.56 -4.19
CA ASN A 74 0.27 -16.73 -2.78
C ASN A 74 -0.88 -16.34 -1.85
N PRO A 75 -2.01 -17.09 -1.84
CA PRO A 75 -3.15 -16.81 -0.95
C PRO A 75 -2.85 -17.06 0.53
N GLY A 76 -1.66 -17.58 0.87
CA GLY A 76 -1.24 -18.02 2.21
C GLY A 76 -0.55 -16.98 3.08
N ALA A 77 -0.37 -15.72 2.64
CA ALA A 77 -0.07 -14.61 3.55
C ALA A 77 -1.36 -14.15 4.28
N GLN A 78 -2.11 -15.11 4.79
CA GLN A 78 -3.31 -14.88 5.58
C GLN A 78 -2.82 -14.55 7.00
N PHE A 79 -2.85 -13.26 7.38
CA PHE A 79 -2.68 -12.90 8.78
C PHE A 79 -3.89 -13.46 9.55
N ASP A 80 -3.65 -14.51 10.32
CA ASP A 80 -4.39 -14.70 11.56
C ASP A 80 -4.33 -13.38 12.31
N ARG A 81 -5.50 -12.89 12.76
CA ARG A 81 -5.65 -11.60 13.43
C ARG A 81 -4.59 -11.47 14.51
N ILE A 82 -3.50 -10.73 14.25
CA ILE A 82 -2.53 -10.41 15.30
C ILE A 82 -3.26 -9.47 16.27
N THR A 83 -3.68 -10.03 17.39
CA THR A 83 -3.96 -9.24 18.58
C THR A 83 -2.64 -8.65 19.08
N ASN A 84 -2.69 -7.46 19.68
CA ASN A 84 -1.55 -6.61 20.09
C ASN A 84 -0.37 -7.28 20.85
N THR A 85 -0.47 -8.56 21.23
CA THR A 85 0.52 -9.30 22.00
C THR A 85 1.73 -9.74 21.17
N ASP A 86 1.59 -10.03 19.88
CA ASP A 86 2.66 -10.69 19.09
C ASP A 86 3.74 -9.74 18.56
N TYR A 87 3.50 -8.43 18.58
CA TYR A 87 4.47 -7.43 18.11
C TYR A 87 5.66 -7.28 19.07
N ILE A 88 5.43 -7.40 20.39
CA ILE A 88 6.49 -7.24 21.40
C ILE A 88 7.40 -8.48 21.46
N THR A 89 6.86 -9.67 21.24
CA THR A 89 7.62 -10.93 21.29
C THR A 89 8.60 -11.03 20.12
N ASN A 90 8.18 -10.60 18.92
CA ASN A 90 9.01 -10.66 17.72
C ASN A 90 10.12 -9.60 17.67
N LEU A 91 9.98 -8.48 18.38
CA LEU A 91 11.03 -7.46 18.46
C LEU A 91 12.21 -7.91 19.34
N LYS A 92 11.95 -8.69 20.41
CA LYS A 92 12.99 -9.20 21.32
C LYS A 92 13.85 -10.32 20.73
N LEU A 93 13.34 -11.04 19.72
CA LEU A 93 14.07 -12.14 19.07
C LEU A 93 15.05 -11.66 18.00
N ARG A 94 14.81 -10.48 17.40
CA ARG A 94 15.65 -9.90 16.34
C ARG A 94 16.83 -9.05 16.86
N SER A 95 16.92 -8.81 18.17
CA SER A 95 18.01 -8.04 18.79
C SER A 95 19.09 -8.92 19.45
N LYS A 96 19.16 -10.22 19.10
CA LYS A 96 20.14 -11.18 19.64
C LYS A 96 20.96 -11.91 18.56
N CYS A 97 21.17 -11.29 17.41
CA CYS A 97 22.19 -11.70 16.45
C CYS A 97 23.20 -10.57 16.25
#